data_AF-A0A1H8YQ28-F1
#
_entry.id   AF-A0A1H8YQ28-F1
#
_cell.length_a   1.000
_cell.length_b   1.000
_cell.length_c   1.000
_cell.angle_alpha   90.00
_cell.angle_beta   90.00
_cell.angle_gamma   90.00
#
_symmetry.space_group_name_H-M   'P 1'
#
loop_
_entity.id
_entity.type
_entity.pdbx_description
1 polymer ?
#
loop_
_entity_poly.entity_id
_entity_poly.type
_entity_poly.pdbx_seq_one_letter_code
_entity_poly.pdbx_strand_id
1 'polypeptide(L)'
;MTAIGTLVLALARLLPEEERERIGLYLGESVNNPDIVPAVPDAPAGGKPDWDYVWSALLDAAAHAHRITELLESERAYFDFTHLIRLSVDLRTQINEAYGLMCEAGNLDGLVPRAGDNLDELRTASGLRRAEIVDAELAPMRPDPSPDASIWSVDFDQHGGFVAATTPQNDDVAPWKFWGMAATPASAAHTLEWCFLDAPPSVVFDPPVCPQPCARTGPDADRSQEGPSVPELLARRGSVYQQHLTAVRVAREALRNRAGDLEAYLAERAAELNASDPQLLGNHKVLDAIGSAENNDHSGVADTVMWVPTELVVGTDHRVWGDFGGFRDEVPFEIATGLLSTDDLDAFTDELFSHPIALKRSPGWAGPVYRVGSNGNHRIHAARILGFPWLAAKVEVDATAPSWSMLGLISDDPGDDKELQRPLQRRIQERAGLVAGLLRREVIDGELTDANDPTLRCRRLPAAWLLRGAQHATAVNAVYESRYPGALTRLGIPIAAGTDPAAWSRWLTTS
;
A
#
# COMPACT_ATOMS: atom_id res chain seq x y z
N MET A 1 0.45 -44.07 9.56
CA MET A 1 -1.02 -44.06 9.71
C MET A 1 -1.42 -42.63 10.01
N THR A 2 -2.18 -41.97 9.14
CA THR A 2 -2.49 -40.53 9.28
C THR A 2 -3.46 -40.29 10.45
N ALA A 3 -3.55 -39.04 10.92
CA ALA A 3 -4.54 -38.64 11.92
C ALA A 3 -5.98 -38.97 11.47
N ILE A 4 -6.25 -38.86 10.17
CA ILE A 4 -7.49 -39.31 9.52
C ILE A 4 -7.70 -40.82 9.66
N GLY A 5 -6.68 -41.64 9.38
CA GLY A 5 -6.78 -43.09 9.56
C GLY A 5 -7.10 -43.47 11.01
N THR A 6 -6.57 -42.72 11.98
CA THR A 6 -6.78 -42.96 13.41
C THR A 6 -8.19 -42.54 13.87
N LEU A 7 -8.69 -41.41 13.35
CA LEU A 7 -10.03 -40.89 13.64
C LEU A 7 -11.14 -41.74 13.00
N VAL A 8 -10.95 -42.17 11.76
CA VAL A 8 -11.84 -43.10 11.04
C VAL A 8 -11.87 -44.44 11.77
N LEU A 9 -10.72 -44.98 12.20
CA LEU A 9 -10.67 -46.20 13.00
C LEU A 9 -11.32 -46.05 14.38
N ALA A 10 -11.25 -44.86 15.00
CA ALA A 10 -11.90 -44.60 16.29
C ALA A 10 -13.43 -44.50 16.17
N LEU A 11 -13.95 -43.83 15.14
CA LEU A 11 -15.39 -43.71 14.87
C LEU A 11 -16.00 -45.02 14.34
N ALA A 12 -15.25 -45.76 13.51
CA ALA A 12 -15.64 -47.08 13.00
C ALA A 12 -15.88 -48.09 14.13
N ARG A 13 -15.16 -47.99 15.25
CA ARG A 13 -15.33 -48.87 16.42
C ARG A 13 -16.66 -48.65 17.17
N LEU A 14 -17.34 -47.53 16.94
CA LEU A 14 -18.64 -47.22 17.56
C LEU A 14 -19.84 -47.68 16.73
N LEU A 15 -19.61 -48.19 15.52
CA LEU A 15 -20.65 -48.60 14.59
C LEU A 15 -20.81 -50.15 14.53
N PRO A 16 -22.03 -50.63 14.25
CA PRO A 16 -22.29 -52.03 13.91
C PRO A 16 -21.36 -52.51 12.79
N GLU A 17 -20.98 -53.78 12.81
CA GLU A 17 -19.95 -54.37 11.92
C GLU A 17 -20.26 -54.17 10.43
N GLU A 18 -21.53 -54.32 10.02
CA GLU A 18 -21.98 -54.08 8.63
C GLU A 18 -21.82 -52.61 8.20
N GLU A 19 -22.09 -51.65 9.07
CA GLU A 19 -21.91 -50.22 8.76
C GLU A 19 -20.42 -49.85 8.72
N ARG A 20 -19.61 -50.53 9.55
CA ARG A 20 -18.15 -50.40 9.58
C ARG A 20 -17.51 -50.89 8.30
N GLU A 21 -17.94 -52.04 7.80
CA GLU A 21 -17.49 -52.59 6.51
C GLU A 21 -17.92 -51.71 5.36
N ARG A 22 -19.14 -51.16 5.41
CA ARG A 22 -19.69 -50.33 4.33
C ARG A 22 -19.06 -48.95 4.26
N ILE A 23 -18.77 -48.31 5.40
CA ILE A 23 -17.97 -47.08 5.46
C ILE A 23 -16.51 -47.35 5.09
N GLY A 24 -15.95 -48.49 5.52
CA GLY A 24 -14.63 -48.94 5.10
C GLY A 24 -14.53 -49.16 3.58
N LEU A 25 -15.59 -49.69 2.96
CA LEU A 25 -15.70 -49.85 1.51
C LEU A 25 -15.85 -48.49 0.82
N TYR A 26 -16.72 -47.60 1.32
CA TYR A 26 -16.95 -46.28 0.70
C TYR A 26 -15.75 -45.34 0.84
N LEU A 27 -15.07 -45.35 1.99
CA LEU A 27 -13.79 -44.64 2.18
C LEU A 27 -12.68 -45.35 1.40
N GLY A 28 -12.71 -46.68 1.34
CA GLY A 28 -11.80 -47.47 0.52
C GLY A 28 -11.92 -47.20 -0.97
N GLU A 29 -13.12 -46.97 -1.50
CA GLU A 29 -13.42 -46.69 -2.91
C GLU A 29 -13.31 -45.19 -3.26
N SER A 30 -13.60 -44.29 -2.31
CA SER A 30 -13.41 -42.84 -2.50
C SER A 30 -11.97 -42.36 -2.27
N VAL A 31 -11.16 -43.15 -1.54
CA VAL A 31 -9.71 -42.94 -1.36
C VAL A 31 -8.89 -43.84 -2.29
N ASN A 32 -9.39 -45.00 -2.70
CA ASN A 32 -8.77 -45.84 -3.72
C ASN A 32 -9.75 -46.09 -4.87
N ASN A 33 -9.58 -45.33 -5.95
CA ASN A 33 -9.60 -45.96 -7.26
C ASN A 33 -8.16 -46.43 -7.53
N PRO A 34 -7.79 -47.69 -7.20
CA PRO A 34 -6.40 -48.15 -7.24
C PRO A 34 -5.83 -48.18 -8.67
N ASP A 35 -6.71 -48.11 -9.68
CA ASP A 35 -6.32 -48.03 -11.09
C ASP A 35 -5.91 -46.61 -11.53
N ILE A 36 -6.03 -45.60 -10.64
CA ILE A 36 -5.63 -44.20 -10.87
C ILE A 36 -4.74 -43.70 -9.72
N VAL A 37 -3.87 -44.56 -9.18
CA VAL A 37 -2.70 -44.07 -8.45
C VAL A 37 -1.54 -44.14 -9.44
N PRO A 38 -1.00 -43.01 -9.93
CA PRO A 38 0.18 -43.05 -10.77
C PRO A 38 1.26 -43.84 -10.03
N ALA A 39 1.84 -44.85 -10.69
CA ALA A 39 2.93 -45.62 -10.12
C ALA A 39 3.98 -44.65 -9.57
N VAL A 40 4.39 -44.83 -8.31
CA VAL A 40 5.42 -43.99 -7.69
C VAL A 40 6.64 -44.06 -8.61
N PRO A 41 7.04 -42.95 -9.26
CA PRO A 41 8.18 -42.96 -10.14
C PRO A 41 9.43 -43.44 -9.38
N ASP A 42 10.33 -44.15 -10.05
CA ASP A 42 11.65 -44.40 -9.49
C ASP A 42 12.29 -43.06 -9.10
N ALA A 43 12.91 -42.99 -7.93
CA ALA A 43 13.48 -41.75 -7.40
C ALA A 43 14.37 -41.08 -8.47
N PRO A 44 14.16 -39.79 -8.78
CA PRO A 44 14.88 -39.12 -9.85
C PRO A 44 16.38 -39.19 -9.61
N ALA A 45 17.12 -39.68 -10.62
CA ALA A 45 18.57 -39.72 -10.59
C ALA A 45 19.11 -38.28 -10.67
N GLY A 46 19.39 -37.66 -9.52
CA GLY A 46 19.95 -36.31 -9.48
C GLY A 46 19.68 -35.49 -8.21
N GLY A 47 18.94 -36.02 -7.23
CA GLY A 47 18.74 -35.34 -5.93
C GLY A 47 17.87 -34.07 -5.98
N LYS A 48 17.30 -33.73 -7.14
CA LYS A 48 16.29 -32.68 -7.28
C LYS A 48 14.89 -33.26 -7.04
N PRO A 49 13.98 -32.52 -6.39
CA PRO A 49 12.59 -32.95 -6.24
C PRO A 49 11.93 -33.18 -7.62
N ASP A 50 11.13 -34.24 -7.74
CA ASP A 50 10.21 -34.42 -8.87
C ASP A 50 8.98 -33.53 -8.65
N TRP A 51 9.08 -32.29 -9.11
CA TRP A 51 8.05 -31.27 -8.88
C TRP A 51 6.71 -31.64 -9.49
N ASP A 52 6.70 -32.30 -10.65
CA ASP A 52 5.47 -32.72 -11.32
C ASP A 52 4.73 -33.79 -10.49
N TYR A 53 5.48 -34.75 -9.93
CA TYR A 53 4.91 -35.74 -9.02
C TYR A 53 4.37 -35.10 -7.74
N VAL A 54 5.16 -34.25 -7.07
CA VAL A 54 4.72 -33.65 -5.80
C VAL A 54 3.52 -32.74 -6.02
N TRP A 55 3.50 -31.99 -7.12
CA TRP A 55 2.37 -31.19 -7.55
C TRP A 55 1.09 -32.02 -7.68
N SER A 56 1.14 -33.13 -8.44
CA SER A 56 -0.02 -34.01 -8.62
C SER A 56 -0.49 -34.57 -7.27
N ALA A 57 0.44 -35.04 -6.44
CA ALA A 57 0.13 -35.63 -5.15
C ALA A 57 -0.57 -34.65 -4.19
N LEU A 58 -0.13 -33.38 -4.14
CA LEU A 58 -0.74 -32.35 -3.30
C LEU A 58 -2.12 -31.92 -3.81
N LEU A 59 -2.30 -31.77 -5.13
CA LEU A 59 -3.62 -31.48 -5.72
C LEU A 59 -4.62 -32.60 -5.45
N ASP A 60 -4.20 -33.85 -5.63
CA ASP A 60 -5.05 -35.01 -5.34
C ASP A 60 -5.41 -35.04 -3.85
N ALA A 61 -4.46 -34.81 -2.95
CA ALA A 61 -4.72 -34.78 -1.51
C ALA A 61 -5.70 -33.65 -1.10
N ALA A 62 -5.57 -32.46 -1.68
CA ALA A 62 -6.48 -31.33 -1.45
C ALA A 62 -7.90 -31.64 -1.95
N ALA A 63 -8.03 -32.29 -3.12
CA ALA A 63 -9.30 -32.72 -3.67
C ALA A 63 -9.98 -33.76 -2.78
N HIS A 64 -9.22 -34.71 -2.22
CA HIS A 64 -9.76 -35.67 -1.26
C HIS A 64 -10.26 -35.00 0.03
N ALA A 65 -9.49 -34.06 0.60
CA ALA A 65 -9.91 -33.31 1.77
C ALA A 65 -11.20 -32.52 1.51
N HIS A 66 -11.33 -31.91 0.33
CA HIS A 66 -12.55 -31.21 -0.07
C HIS A 66 -13.77 -32.15 -0.14
N ARG A 67 -13.62 -33.33 -0.77
CA ARG A 67 -14.71 -34.33 -0.84
C ARG A 67 -15.15 -34.81 0.54
N ILE A 68 -14.21 -34.97 1.48
CA ILE A 68 -14.53 -35.31 2.87
C ILE A 68 -15.39 -34.22 3.51
N THR A 69 -15.03 -32.94 3.31
CA THR A 69 -15.84 -31.81 3.80
C THR A 69 -17.25 -31.84 3.23
N GLU A 70 -17.42 -32.01 1.92
CA GLU A 70 -18.74 -32.05 1.26
C GLU A 70 -19.61 -33.21 1.78
N LEU A 71 -19.00 -34.37 2.02
CA LEU A 71 -19.71 -35.53 2.58
C LEU A 71 -20.18 -35.28 4.01
N LEU A 72 -19.35 -34.63 4.83
CA LEU A 72 -19.67 -34.31 6.23
C LEU A 72 -20.66 -33.15 6.37
N GLU A 73 -20.68 -32.20 5.43
CA GLU A 73 -21.66 -31.11 5.34
C GLU A 73 -23.02 -31.56 4.80
N SER A 74 -23.13 -32.79 4.29
CA SER A 74 -24.37 -33.31 3.74
C SER A 74 -25.49 -33.29 4.79
N GLU A 75 -26.62 -32.65 4.46
CA GLU A 75 -27.83 -32.65 5.31
C GLU A 75 -28.35 -34.07 5.61
N ARG A 76 -27.93 -35.07 4.83
CA ARG A 76 -28.26 -36.49 5.02
C ARG A 76 -27.48 -37.16 6.15
N ALA A 77 -26.40 -36.53 6.63
CA ALA A 77 -25.50 -37.12 7.61
C ALA A 77 -26.10 -37.16 9.03
N TYR A 78 -27.16 -36.39 9.30
CA TYR A 78 -28.00 -36.38 10.54
C TYR A 78 -27.27 -36.11 11.89
N PHE A 79 -25.95 -36.15 11.93
CA PHE A 79 -25.11 -35.86 13.11
C PHE A 79 -24.36 -34.53 12.96
N ASP A 80 -23.99 -33.92 14.09
CA ASP A 80 -23.10 -32.75 14.10
C ASP A 80 -21.65 -33.18 13.87
N PHE A 81 -21.13 -32.89 12.68
CA PHE A 81 -19.74 -33.11 12.29
C PHE A 81 -18.89 -31.83 12.29
N THR A 82 -19.34 -30.73 12.89
CA THR A 82 -18.65 -29.42 12.84
C THR A 82 -17.16 -29.50 13.17
N HIS A 83 -16.78 -30.28 14.18
CA HIS A 83 -15.37 -30.47 14.53
C HIS A 83 -14.57 -31.19 13.44
N LEU A 84 -15.14 -32.22 12.80
CA LEU A 84 -14.49 -32.97 11.73
C LEU A 84 -14.40 -32.16 10.44
N ILE A 85 -15.44 -31.38 10.15
CA ILE A 85 -15.47 -30.41 9.05
C ILE A 85 -14.32 -29.42 9.22
N ARG A 86 -14.16 -28.84 10.42
CA ARG A 86 -13.05 -27.94 10.71
C ARG A 86 -11.68 -28.59 10.50
N LEU A 87 -11.46 -29.80 11.00
CA LEU A 87 -10.20 -30.53 10.78
C LEU A 87 -9.93 -30.80 9.29
N SER A 88 -10.96 -31.13 8.51
CA SER A 88 -10.84 -31.35 7.07
C SER A 88 -10.49 -30.07 6.32
N VAL A 89 -11.11 -28.94 6.69
CA VAL A 89 -10.80 -27.61 6.18
C VAL A 89 -9.36 -27.22 6.54
N ASP A 90 -8.95 -27.40 7.80
CA ASP A 90 -7.60 -27.10 8.26
C ASP A 90 -6.54 -27.92 7.51
N LEU A 91 -6.80 -29.21 7.27
CA LEU A 91 -5.91 -30.05 6.46
C LEU A 91 -5.83 -29.57 5.02
N ARG A 92 -6.98 -29.26 4.38
CA ARG A 92 -6.99 -28.71 3.02
C ARG A 92 -6.18 -27.41 2.94
N THR A 93 -6.34 -26.54 3.93
CA THR A 93 -5.56 -25.29 4.03
C THR A 93 -4.06 -25.58 4.13
N GLN A 94 -3.63 -26.49 5.01
CA GLN A 94 -2.22 -26.88 5.12
C GLN A 94 -1.65 -27.49 3.84
N ILE A 95 -2.41 -28.33 3.14
CA ILE A 95 -2.00 -28.90 1.84
C ILE A 95 -1.84 -27.79 0.80
N ASN A 96 -2.80 -26.87 0.71
CA ASN A 96 -2.74 -25.75 -0.21
C ASN A 96 -1.59 -24.79 0.13
N GLU A 97 -1.29 -24.56 1.40
CA GLU A 97 -0.14 -23.77 1.84
C GLU A 97 1.18 -24.43 1.49
N ALA A 98 1.30 -25.75 1.71
CA ALA A 98 2.48 -26.52 1.33
C ALA A 98 2.69 -26.46 -0.19
N TYR A 99 1.62 -26.66 -0.95
CA TYR A 99 1.61 -26.53 -2.40
C TYR A 99 2.05 -25.13 -2.85
N GLY A 100 1.45 -24.07 -2.29
CA GLY A 100 1.82 -22.69 -2.61
C GLY A 100 3.29 -22.38 -2.33
N LEU A 101 3.81 -22.83 -1.19
CA LEU A 101 5.22 -22.70 -0.84
C LEU A 101 6.13 -23.44 -1.82
N MET A 102 5.73 -24.63 -2.26
CA MET A 102 6.50 -25.42 -3.23
C MET A 102 6.52 -24.76 -4.62
N CYS A 103 5.40 -24.19 -5.05
CA CYS A 103 5.32 -23.41 -6.29
C CYS A 103 6.23 -22.18 -6.21
N GLU A 104 6.17 -21.45 -5.10
CA GLU A 104 7.04 -20.30 -4.83
C GLU A 104 8.51 -20.72 -4.90
N ALA A 105 8.89 -21.73 -4.11
CA ALA A 105 10.27 -22.21 -4.05
C ALA A 105 10.81 -22.67 -5.40
N GLY A 106 9.98 -23.35 -6.21
CA GLY A 106 10.35 -23.79 -7.56
C GLY A 106 10.56 -22.65 -8.56
N ASN A 107 9.94 -21.49 -8.32
CA ASN A 107 10.05 -20.31 -9.17
C ASN A 107 11.10 -19.29 -8.68
N LEU A 108 11.61 -19.44 -7.46
CA LEU A 108 12.65 -18.55 -6.91
C LEU A 108 14.02 -18.88 -7.49
N ASP A 109 14.53 -17.98 -8.32
CA ASP A 109 15.85 -18.15 -8.95
C ASP A 109 16.96 -18.34 -7.91
N GLY A 110 17.78 -19.38 -8.12
CA GLY A 110 18.89 -19.76 -7.23
C GLY A 110 18.50 -20.52 -5.96
N LEU A 111 17.22 -20.69 -5.63
CA LEU A 111 16.81 -21.53 -4.51
C LEU A 111 16.88 -23.02 -4.91
N VAL A 112 17.66 -23.81 -4.17
CA VAL A 112 17.72 -25.27 -4.36
C VAL A 112 17.31 -25.95 -3.06
N PRO A 113 16.06 -26.46 -2.98
CA PRO A 113 15.61 -27.24 -1.83
C PRO A 113 16.50 -28.46 -1.62
N ARG A 114 16.80 -28.79 -0.37
CA ARG A 114 17.63 -29.96 -0.03
C ARG A 114 16.72 -31.16 0.21
N ALA A 115 17.24 -32.34 -0.15
CA ALA A 115 16.55 -33.58 0.16
C ALA A 115 16.39 -33.73 1.69
N GLY A 116 15.16 -33.88 2.14
CA GLY A 116 14.82 -34.04 3.56
C GLY A 116 14.40 -32.74 4.26
N ASP A 117 14.45 -31.58 3.60
CA ASP A 117 13.92 -30.33 4.16
C ASP A 117 12.43 -30.50 4.48
N ASN A 118 12.03 -30.07 5.67
CA ASN A 118 10.62 -29.95 6.03
C ASN A 118 10.03 -28.61 5.53
N LEU A 119 8.71 -28.44 5.65
CA LEU A 119 8.03 -27.24 5.15
C LEU A 119 8.48 -25.94 5.86
N ASP A 120 8.88 -26.00 7.13
CA ASP A 120 9.35 -24.82 7.85
C ASP A 120 10.74 -24.43 7.39
N GLU A 121 11.64 -25.39 7.18
CA GLU A 121 12.97 -25.16 6.61
C GLU A 121 12.87 -24.57 5.19
N LEU A 122 12.01 -25.14 4.35
CA LEU A 122 11.75 -24.61 3.01
C LEU A 122 11.17 -23.19 3.06
N ARG A 123 10.23 -22.93 3.98
CA ARG A 123 9.63 -21.60 4.16
C ARG A 123 10.67 -20.56 4.58
N THR A 124 11.53 -20.91 5.54
CA THR A 124 12.64 -20.05 5.97
C THR A 124 13.61 -19.80 4.82
N ALA A 125 13.98 -20.82 4.05
CA ALA A 125 14.89 -20.68 2.92
C ALA A 125 14.30 -19.82 1.79
N SER A 126 13.03 -20.04 1.43
CA SER A 126 12.31 -19.20 0.45
C SER A 126 12.22 -17.76 0.94
N GLY A 127 11.86 -17.54 2.20
CA GLY A 127 11.76 -16.19 2.76
C GLY A 127 13.11 -15.46 2.80
N LEU A 128 14.21 -16.14 3.15
CA LEU A 128 15.56 -15.56 3.08
C LEU A 128 15.94 -15.21 1.65
N ARG A 129 15.67 -16.10 0.70
CA ARG A 129 15.99 -15.86 -0.71
C ARG A 129 15.19 -14.69 -1.28
N ARG A 130 13.92 -14.57 -0.93
CA ARG A 130 13.08 -13.41 -1.28
C ARG A 130 13.63 -12.12 -0.69
N ALA A 131 14.09 -12.15 0.56
CA ALA A 131 14.71 -10.98 1.17
C ALA A 131 16.01 -10.58 0.45
N GLU A 132 16.85 -11.53 0.06
CA GLU A 132 18.04 -11.26 -0.76
C GLU A 132 17.71 -10.63 -2.12
N ILE A 133 16.64 -11.08 -2.77
CA ILE A 133 16.16 -10.51 -4.03
C ILE A 133 15.70 -9.07 -3.80
N VAL A 134 14.92 -8.82 -2.74
CA VAL A 134 14.46 -7.48 -2.36
C VAL A 134 15.63 -6.53 -2.11
N ASP A 135 16.61 -6.97 -1.32
CA ASP A 135 17.82 -6.19 -1.03
C ASP A 135 18.57 -5.84 -2.33
N ALA A 136 18.71 -6.80 -3.24
CA ALA A 136 19.40 -6.60 -4.52
C ALA A 136 18.64 -5.65 -5.46
N GLU A 137 17.31 -5.70 -5.48
CA GLU A 137 16.46 -4.85 -6.31
C GLU A 137 16.35 -3.42 -5.77
N LEU A 138 16.35 -3.24 -4.45
CA LEU A 138 16.30 -1.92 -3.81
C LEU A 138 17.67 -1.23 -3.73
N ALA A 139 18.77 -1.98 -3.68
CA ALA A 139 20.12 -1.40 -3.56
C ALA A 139 20.44 -0.30 -4.60
N PRO A 140 20.08 -0.43 -5.90
CA PRO A 140 20.31 0.61 -6.89
C PRO A 140 19.41 1.84 -6.76
N MET A 141 18.30 1.75 -6.00
CA MET A 141 17.40 2.88 -5.78
C MET A 141 17.87 3.81 -4.68
N ARG A 142 18.75 3.34 -3.79
CA ARG A 142 19.19 4.11 -2.63
C ARG A 142 20.14 5.22 -3.07
N PRO A 143 19.73 6.49 -2.97
CA PRO A 143 20.63 7.59 -3.22
C PRO A 143 21.67 7.62 -2.10
N ASP A 144 22.92 7.98 -2.43
CA ASP A 144 23.91 8.28 -1.40
C ASP A 144 23.38 9.47 -0.57
N PRO A 145 23.20 9.31 0.75
CA PRO A 145 22.70 10.39 1.57
C PRO A 145 23.72 11.54 1.56
N SER A 146 23.21 12.77 1.53
CA SER A 146 24.05 13.97 1.70
C SER A 146 24.82 13.86 3.03
N PRO A 147 26.05 14.39 3.14
CA PRO A 147 26.77 14.45 4.42
C PRO A 147 25.98 15.14 5.54
N ASP A 148 25.05 16.03 5.18
CA ASP A 148 24.19 16.77 6.11
C ASP A 148 22.82 16.11 6.31
N ALA A 149 22.59 14.91 5.77
CA ALA A 149 21.33 14.20 5.89
C ALA A 149 21.02 13.83 7.34
N SER A 150 19.75 13.97 7.73
CA SER A 150 19.30 13.52 9.05
C SER A 150 19.51 12.02 9.22
N ILE A 151 19.97 11.62 10.41
CA ILE A 151 20.14 10.20 10.75
C ILE A 151 18.85 9.68 11.38
N TRP A 152 18.35 8.57 10.87
CA TRP A 152 17.18 7.86 11.37
C TRP A 152 17.57 6.47 11.85
N SER A 153 17.15 6.14 13.06
CA SER A 153 17.27 4.81 13.63
C SER A 153 15.99 4.02 13.35
N VAL A 154 16.12 2.82 12.81
CA VAL A 154 15.02 1.90 12.52
C VAL A 154 15.15 0.68 13.43
N ASP A 155 14.11 0.44 14.23
CA ASP A 155 13.88 -0.80 14.95
C ASP A 155 12.89 -1.66 14.13
N PHE A 156 13.28 -2.88 13.78
CA PHE A 156 12.55 -3.76 12.87
C PHE A 156 12.32 -5.14 13.49
N ASP A 157 11.06 -5.57 13.55
CA ASP A 157 10.65 -6.84 14.14
C ASP A 157 10.53 -7.97 13.11
N GLN A 158 10.65 -9.20 13.62
CA GLN A 158 10.59 -10.43 12.80
C GLN A 158 9.25 -10.62 12.09
N HIS A 159 8.17 -10.03 12.61
CA HIS A 159 6.84 -10.04 12.00
C HIS A 159 6.62 -8.89 11.00
N GLY A 160 7.66 -8.10 10.69
CA GLY A 160 7.65 -7.05 9.68
C GLY A 160 7.17 -5.69 10.17
N GLY A 161 6.85 -5.54 11.46
CA GLY A 161 6.56 -4.24 12.06
C GLY A 161 7.85 -3.45 12.25
N PHE A 162 7.81 -2.13 12.06
CA PHE A 162 8.97 -1.29 12.33
C PHE A 162 8.60 0.06 12.92
N VAL A 163 9.56 0.64 13.64
CA VAL A 163 9.52 2.01 14.13
C VAL A 163 10.78 2.72 13.69
N ALA A 164 10.63 3.89 13.08
CA ALA A 164 11.76 4.74 12.72
C ALA A 164 11.72 6.02 13.55
N ALA A 165 12.84 6.46 14.09
CA ALA A 165 12.94 7.70 14.84
C ALA A 165 14.22 8.44 14.49
N THR A 166 14.15 9.77 14.48
CA THR A 166 15.34 10.62 14.42
C THR A 166 15.57 11.27 15.78
N THR A 167 16.81 11.72 16.02
CA THR A 167 17.11 12.56 17.18
C THR A 167 16.19 13.79 17.10
N PRO A 168 15.47 14.19 18.16
CA PRO A 168 14.52 15.28 18.08
C PRO A 168 15.18 16.53 17.50
N GLN A 169 14.83 16.86 16.25
CA GLN A 169 15.15 18.16 15.69
C GLN A 169 14.12 19.15 16.27
N ASN A 170 14.56 20.36 16.61
CA ASN A 170 13.68 21.44 17.05
C ASN A 170 12.75 21.97 15.95
N ASP A 171 12.62 21.26 14.83
CA ASP A 171 11.74 21.64 13.73
C ASP A 171 10.33 21.12 14.00
N ASP A 172 9.40 22.04 14.24
CA ASP A 172 8.00 21.75 14.55
C ASP A 172 7.23 21.16 13.34
N VAL A 173 7.79 21.23 12.13
CA VAL A 173 7.13 20.80 10.88
C VAL A 173 7.54 19.38 10.48
N ALA A 174 8.78 18.98 10.75
CA ALA A 174 9.29 17.67 10.31
C ALA A 174 8.74 16.51 11.17
N PRO A 175 8.40 15.35 10.57
CA PRO A 175 8.09 14.17 11.34
C PRO A 175 9.33 13.73 12.13
N TRP A 176 9.14 13.34 13.39
CA TRP A 176 10.24 12.88 14.26
C TRP A 176 10.21 11.37 14.51
N LYS A 177 9.10 10.71 14.17
CA LYS A 177 8.88 9.29 14.39
C LYS A 177 7.89 8.73 13.37
N PHE A 178 8.18 7.57 12.82
CA PHE A 178 7.30 6.75 12.00
C PHE A 178 7.08 5.40 12.66
N TRP A 179 5.96 4.78 12.33
CA TRP A 179 5.71 3.36 12.58
C TRP A 179 5.09 2.77 11.33
N GLY A 180 5.24 1.48 11.11
CA GLY A 180 4.77 0.89 9.88
C GLY A 180 5.02 -0.59 9.79
N MET A 181 4.83 -1.11 8.59
CA MET A 181 5.09 -2.50 8.27
C MET A 181 5.77 -2.61 6.90
N ALA A 182 6.71 -3.53 6.80
CA ALA A 182 7.39 -3.89 5.57
C ALA A 182 7.85 -5.35 5.63
N ALA A 183 7.93 -6.03 4.48
CA ALA A 183 8.32 -7.44 4.47
C ALA A 183 9.80 -7.67 4.83
N THR A 184 10.66 -6.67 4.63
CA THR A 184 12.09 -6.76 4.93
C THR A 184 12.60 -5.45 5.57
N PRO A 185 13.75 -5.49 6.27
CA PRO A 185 14.42 -4.29 6.73
C PRO A 185 14.74 -3.32 5.57
N ALA A 186 15.15 -3.85 4.40
CA ALA A 186 15.43 -3.00 3.25
C ALA A 186 14.20 -2.29 2.70
N SER A 187 13.04 -2.97 2.69
CA SER A 187 11.76 -2.36 2.35
C SER A 187 11.37 -1.29 3.36
N ALA A 188 11.61 -1.49 4.68
CA ALA A 188 11.38 -0.47 5.70
C ALA A 188 12.26 0.79 5.50
N ALA A 189 13.56 0.60 5.23
CA ALA A 189 14.46 1.71 4.91
C ALA A 189 14.01 2.45 3.65
N HIS A 190 13.64 1.71 2.60
CA HIS A 190 13.11 2.28 1.35
C HIS A 190 11.82 3.07 1.58
N THR A 191 10.89 2.59 2.41
CA THR A 191 9.68 3.35 2.78
C THR A 191 10.01 4.68 3.43
N LEU A 192 11.00 4.69 4.33
CA LEU A 192 11.44 5.92 4.98
C LEU A 192 12.14 6.87 3.99
N GLU A 193 13.08 6.37 3.19
CA GLU A 193 13.76 7.14 2.15
C GLU A 193 12.78 7.73 1.14
N TRP A 194 11.76 6.96 0.73
CA TRP A 194 10.70 7.39 -0.17
C TRP A 194 9.88 8.54 0.40
N CYS A 195 9.64 8.57 1.72
CA CYS A 195 8.97 9.69 2.37
C CYS A 195 9.74 11.02 2.19
N PHE A 196 11.07 10.95 2.18
CA PHE A 196 11.99 12.07 2.07
C PHE A 196 12.68 12.13 0.70
N LEU A 197 11.95 11.83 -0.37
CA LEU A 197 12.50 11.74 -1.73
C LEU A 197 13.30 13.00 -2.16
N ASP A 198 12.97 14.17 -1.63
CA ASP A 198 13.63 15.45 -1.86
C ASP A 198 14.95 15.62 -1.08
N ALA A 199 15.07 14.96 0.08
CA ALA A 199 16.26 14.98 0.93
C ALA A 199 16.40 13.67 1.73
N PRO A 200 16.79 12.56 1.09
CA PRO A 200 16.78 11.23 1.70
C PRO A 200 17.67 11.16 2.96
N PRO A 201 17.17 10.58 4.07
CA PRO A 201 17.92 10.45 5.31
C PRO A 201 19.03 9.40 5.20
N SER A 202 19.96 9.44 6.15
CA SER A 202 20.82 8.30 6.45
C SER A 202 20.08 7.35 7.39
N VAL A 203 19.89 6.09 6.98
CA VAL A 203 19.18 5.08 7.77
C VAL A 203 20.18 4.17 8.47
N VAL A 204 19.98 3.99 9.78
CA VAL A 204 20.74 3.08 10.64
C VAL A 204 19.74 2.14 11.32
N PHE A 205 20.08 0.86 11.47
CA PHE A 205 19.26 -0.08 12.22
C PHE A 205 19.78 -0.26 13.64
N ASP A 206 18.89 -0.22 14.62
CA ASP A 206 19.19 -0.49 16.02
C ASP A 206 18.11 -1.39 16.64
N PRO A 207 18.41 -2.67 16.95
CA PRO A 207 19.73 -3.31 16.80
C PRO A 207 20.14 -3.49 15.32
N PRO A 208 21.44 -3.69 15.04
CA PRO A 208 21.89 -4.01 13.68
C PRO A 208 21.17 -5.23 13.12
N VAL A 209 20.68 -5.10 11.88
CA VAL A 209 19.92 -6.15 11.20
C VAL A 209 20.79 -7.37 10.93
N CYS A 210 20.27 -8.54 11.30
CA CYS A 210 20.73 -9.82 10.79
C CYS A 210 19.85 -10.23 9.61
N PRO A 211 20.33 -11.05 8.65
CA PRO A 211 19.47 -11.62 7.62
C PRO A 211 18.25 -12.30 8.25
N GLN A 212 17.06 -11.86 7.85
CA GLN A 212 15.79 -12.41 8.31
C GLN A 212 14.95 -12.83 7.09
N PRO A 213 14.13 -13.90 7.21
CA PRO A 213 13.17 -14.23 6.17
C PRO A 213 12.20 -13.06 5.93
N CYS A 214 11.71 -12.90 4.70
CA CYS A 214 10.59 -12.00 4.42
C CYS A 214 9.44 -12.25 5.41
N ALA A 215 9.07 -11.21 6.14
CA ALA A 215 7.96 -11.24 7.06
C ALA A 215 6.63 -11.32 6.30
N ARG A 216 5.67 -12.06 6.87
CA ARG A 216 4.28 -11.97 6.46
C ARG A 216 3.68 -10.75 7.16
N THR A 217 3.50 -9.65 6.43
CA THR A 217 2.84 -8.47 6.99
C THR A 217 1.38 -8.81 7.32
N GLY A 218 0.96 -8.47 8.53
CA GLY A 218 -0.34 -8.83 9.08
C GLY A 218 -0.63 -8.04 10.37
N PRO A 219 -1.71 -8.37 11.09
CA PRO A 219 -2.08 -7.65 12.31
C PRO A 219 -0.97 -7.60 13.37
N ASP A 220 -0.13 -8.64 13.44
CA ASP A 220 1.00 -8.71 14.37
C ASP A 220 2.12 -7.70 14.02
N ALA A 221 2.13 -7.15 12.80
CA ALA A 221 3.05 -6.09 12.37
C ALA A 221 2.63 -4.68 12.82
N ASP A 222 1.45 -4.53 13.44
CA ASP A 222 0.95 -3.23 13.86
C ASP A 222 1.71 -2.69 15.09
N ARG A 223 2.58 -1.69 14.85
CA ARG A 223 3.27 -0.92 15.90
C ARG A 223 2.65 0.46 16.15
N SER A 224 1.38 0.67 15.80
CA SER A 224 0.71 1.97 15.93
C SER A 224 0.66 2.53 17.35
N GLN A 225 0.68 1.67 18.37
CA GLN A 225 0.73 2.10 19.77
C GLN A 225 2.05 2.80 20.15
N GLU A 226 3.11 2.59 19.37
CA GLU A 226 4.40 3.22 19.57
C GLU A 226 4.56 4.51 18.74
N GLY A 227 3.66 4.74 17.79
CA GLY A 227 3.63 5.92 16.94
C GLY A 227 3.24 7.20 17.68
N PRO A 228 3.67 8.38 17.22
CA PRO A 228 3.15 9.64 17.75
C PRO A 228 1.66 9.79 17.47
N SER A 229 0.95 10.43 18.39
CA SER A 229 -0.47 10.76 18.25
C SER A 229 -0.71 12.24 17.93
N VAL A 230 -1.86 12.56 17.33
CA VAL A 230 -2.28 13.96 17.11
C VAL A 230 -2.38 14.74 18.43
N PRO A 231 -2.95 14.20 19.52
CA PRO A 231 -2.91 14.87 20.83
C PRO A 231 -1.49 15.21 21.31
N GLU A 232 -0.51 14.32 21.12
CA GLU A 232 0.89 14.60 21.48
C GLU A 232 1.49 15.72 20.63
N LEU A 233 1.19 15.76 19.33
CA LEU A 233 1.61 16.86 18.46
C LEU A 233 1.03 18.21 18.94
N LEU A 234 -0.26 18.23 19.28
CA LEU A 234 -0.94 19.44 19.74
C LEU A 234 -0.40 19.92 21.09
N ALA A 235 -0.09 18.99 22.00
CA ALA A 235 0.44 19.30 23.33
C ALA A 235 1.81 20.01 23.31
N ARG A 236 2.57 19.92 22.21
CA ARG A 236 3.86 20.61 22.05
C ARG A 236 3.72 22.13 21.99
N ARG A 237 2.58 22.64 21.50
CA ARG A 237 2.28 24.08 21.40
C ARG A 237 3.38 24.91 20.72
N GLY A 238 4.10 24.30 19.76
CA GLY A 238 5.21 24.90 19.04
C GLY A 238 4.81 26.06 18.11
N SER A 239 5.77 26.55 17.34
CA SER A 239 5.61 27.70 16.44
C SER A 239 4.48 27.52 15.42
N VAL A 240 4.35 26.32 14.84
CA VAL A 240 3.30 25.99 13.86
C VAL A 240 1.91 26.03 14.50
N TYR A 241 1.77 25.51 15.71
CA TYR A 241 0.52 25.60 16.47
C TYR A 241 0.12 27.07 16.72
N GLN A 242 1.08 27.93 17.09
CA GLN A 242 0.83 29.36 17.30
C GLN A 242 0.44 30.09 16.00
N GLN A 243 1.05 29.72 14.87
CA GLN A 243 0.65 30.23 13.55
C GLN A 243 -0.79 29.80 13.21
N HIS A 244 -1.13 28.53 13.45
CA HIS A 244 -2.49 28.02 13.27
C HIS A 244 -3.50 28.79 14.13
N LEU A 245 -3.25 28.93 15.44
CA LEU A 245 -4.11 29.71 16.33
C LEU A 245 -4.29 31.16 15.89
N THR A 246 -3.23 31.78 15.38
CA THR A 246 -3.31 33.14 14.85
C THR A 246 -4.26 33.23 13.66
N ALA A 247 -4.18 32.27 12.73
CA ALA A 247 -5.09 32.20 11.59
C ALA A 247 -6.53 31.89 12.01
N VAL A 248 -6.74 30.98 12.97
CA VAL A 248 -8.06 30.68 13.54
C VAL A 248 -8.68 31.95 14.15
N ARG A 249 -7.89 32.76 14.86
CA ARG A 249 -8.35 34.05 15.40
C ARG A 249 -8.77 35.02 14.29
N VAL A 250 -7.98 35.13 13.22
CA VAL A 250 -8.29 35.98 12.05
C VAL A 250 -9.59 35.53 11.38
N ALA A 251 -9.74 34.22 11.17
CA ALA A 251 -10.96 33.64 10.60
C ALA A 251 -12.18 33.93 11.48
N ARG A 252 -12.06 33.80 12.81
CA ARG A 252 -13.15 34.14 13.74
C ARG A 252 -13.59 35.60 13.62
N GLU A 253 -12.65 36.54 13.51
CA GLU A 253 -13.00 37.96 13.31
C GLU A 253 -13.67 38.20 11.95
N ALA A 254 -13.24 37.52 10.89
CA ALA A 254 -13.91 37.58 9.59
C ALA A 254 -15.36 37.05 9.66
N LEU A 255 -15.56 35.93 10.36
CA LEU A 255 -16.87 35.35 10.60
C LEU A 255 -17.76 36.28 11.43
N ARG A 256 -17.24 36.97 12.46
CA ARG A 256 -18.01 37.91 13.29
C ARG A 256 -18.62 39.05 12.46
N ASN A 257 -17.89 39.53 11.45
CA ASN A 257 -18.37 40.56 10.53
C ASN A 257 -19.49 40.06 9.59
N ARG A 258 -19.72 38.75 9.53
CA ARG A 258 -20.69 38.07 8.66
C ARG A 258 -21.65 37.17 9.45
N ALA A 259 -21.74 37.31 10.77
CA ALA A 259 -22.45 36.36 11.64
C ALA A 259 -23.94 36.18 11.30
N GLY A 260 -24.58 37.19 10.69
CA GLY A 260 -25.97 37.12 10.25
C GLY A 260 -26.22 36.35 8.94
N ASP A 261 -25.17 35.97 8.21
CA ASP A 261 -25.25 35.31 6.90
C ASP A 261 -24.07 34.34 6.67
N LEU A 262 -23.89 33.44 7.63
CA LEU A 262 -22.75 32.53 7.67
C LEU A 262 -22.74 31.55 6.48
N GLU A 263 -23.90 31.03 6.10
CA GLU A 263 -24.01 30.09 4.96
C GLU A 263 -23.56 30.75 3.65
N ALA A 264 -24.04 31.97 3.35
CA ALA A 264 -23.64 32.66 2.13
C ALA A 264 -22.15 33.01 2.15
N TYR A 265 -21.59 33.37 3.31
CA TYR A 265 -20.15 33.60 3.44
C TYR A 265 -19.33 32.34 3.14
N LEU A 266 -19.70 31.18 3.69
CA LEU A 266 -18.99 29.92 3.41
C LEU A 266 -19.12 29.53 1.93
N ALA A 267 -20.28 29.73 1.32
CA ALA A 267 -20.49 29.48 -0.11
C ALA A 267 -19.65 30.42 -1.00
N GLU A 268 -19.58 31.71 -0.66
CA GLU A 268 -18.70 32.70 -1.32
C GLU A 268 -17.24 32.24 -1.27
N ARG A 269 -16.75 31.88 -0.08
CA ARG A 269 -15.38 31.41 0.13
C ARG A 269 -15.07 30.09 -0.58
N ALA A 270 -16.02 29.15 -0.61
CA ALA A 270 -15.88 27.92 -1.38
C ALA A 270 -15.82 28.21 -2.89
N ALA A 271 -16.65 29.11 -3.42
CA ALA A 271 -16.63 29.50 -4.82
C ALA A 271 -15.30 30.16 -5.22
N GLU A 272 -14.79 31.08 -4.40
CA GLU A 272 -13.48 31.71 -4.58
C GLU A 272 -12.36 30.66 -4.59
N LEU A 273 -12.37 29.74 -3.62
CA LEU A 273 -11.37 28.69 -3.52
C LEU A 273 -11.40 27.77 -4.74
N ASN A 274 -12.58 27.36 -5.23
CA ASN A 274 -12.69 26.54 -6.43
C ASN A 274 -12.24 27.28 -7.71
N ALA A 275 -12.32 28.61 -7.74
CA ALA A 275 -11.85 29.41 -8.86
C ALA A 275 -10.32 29.59 -8.86
N SER A 276 -9.72 29.81 -7.68
CA SER A 276 -8.28 30.07 -7.56
C SER A 276 -7.44 28.81 -7.36
N ASP A 277 -8.00 27.80 -6.71
CA ASP A 277 -7.26 26.63 -6.23
C ASP A 277 -8.13 25.36 -6.17
N PRO A 278 -8.64 24.90 -7.33
CA PRO A 278 -9.54 23.76 -7.42
C PRO A 278 -8.89 22.45 -6.95
N GLN A 279 -9.72 21.50 -6.53
CA GLN A 279 -9.27 20.14 -6.25
C GLN A 279 -8.75 19.45 -7.53
N LEU A 280 -7.83 18.50 -7.35
CA LEU A 280 -7.42 17.59 -8.40
C LEU A 280 -8.64 16.79 -8.89
N LEU A 281 -9.10 17.10 -10.09
CA LEU A 281 -10.39 16.66 -10.59
C LEU A 281 -10.49 15.14 -10.73
N GLY A 282 -11.55 14.57 -10.16
CA GLY A 282 -12.21 13.36 -10.65
C GLY A 282 -11.56 12.02 -10.29
N ASN A 283 -10.30 11.97 -9.86
CA ASN A 283 -9.62 10.72 -9.46
C ASN A 283 -8.47 10.99 -8.49
N HIS A 284 -8.75 11.36 -7.24
CA HIS A 284 -7.72 11.57 -6.21
C HIS A 284 -6.79 10.35 -6.04
N LYS A 285 -7.25 9.15 -6.39
CA LYS A 285 -6.45 7.90 -6.41
C LYS A 285 -5.25 7.93 -7.37
N VAL A 286 -5.17 8.90 -8.28
CA VAL A 286 -3.98 9.10 -9.13
C VAL A 286 -2.70 9.35 -8.31
N LEU A 287 -2.87 9.87 -7.09
CA LEU A 287 -1.81 10.13 -6.13
C LEU A 287 -1.41 8.89 -5.31
N ASP A 288 -2.13 7.78 -5.42
CA ASP A 288 -1.76 6.52 -4.75
C ASP A 288 -0.52 5.90 -5.38
N ALA A 289 0.15 5.04 -4.60
CA ALA A 289 1.18 4.15 -5.11
C ALA A 289 0.70 3.45 -6.39
N ILE A 290 1.61 3.28 -7.35
CA ILE A 290 1.25 2.80 -8.68
C ILE A 290 1.42 1.30 -8.76
N GLY A 291 0.37 0.66 -9.26
CA GLY A 291 0.45 -0.64 -9.90
C GLY A 291 0.69 -1.75 -8.90
N SER A 292 0.42 -2.97 -9.36
CA SER A 292 1.00 -4.14 -8.72
C SER A 292 2.48 -4.22 -9.10
N ALA A 293 3.35 -4.20 -8.10
CA ALA A 293 4.77 -4.42 -8.28
C ALA A 293 5.03 -5.80 -8.90
N GLU A 294 6.16 -5.96 -9.60
CA GLU A 294 6.60 -7.29 -10.04
C GLU A 294 6.88 -8.20 -8.85
N ASN A 295 7.43 -7.62 -7.78
CA ASN A 295 7.69 -8.26 -6.51
C ASN A 295 6.98 -7.48 -5.38
N ASN A 296 6.00 -8.11 -4.73
CA ASN A 296 5.21 -7.46 -3.68
C ASN A 296 5.96 -7.32 -2.34
N ASP A 297 7.14 -7.93 -2.18
CA ASP A 297 7.91 -7.83 -0.93
C ASP A 297 8.59 -6.48 -0.75
N HIS A 298 8.62 -5.65 -1.79
CA HIS A 298 9.03 -4.24 -1.68
C HIS A 298 7.99 -3.38 -0.99
N SER A 299 6.73 -3.84 -0.91
CA SER A 299 5.66 -3.05 -0.32
C SER A 299 5.97 -2.77 1.15
N GLY A 300 5.98 -1.48 1.47
CA GLY A 300 6.08 -1.00 2.83
C GLY A 300 5.19 0.21 3.00
N VAL A 301 4.56 0.28 4.17
CA VAL A 301 3.64 1.34 4.59
C VAL A 301 4.17 1.94 5.87
N ALA A 302 4.23 3.26 5.95
CA ALA A 302 4.59 3.97 7.17
C ALA A 302 3.57 5.06 7.47
N ASP A 303 3.28 5.20 8.75
CA ASP A 303 2.46 6.26 9.32
C ASP A 303 3.32 7.20 10.16
N THR A 304 2.93 8.46 10.20
CA THR A 304 3.45 9.47 11.14
C THR A 304 2.34 10.46 11.52
N VAL A 305 2.66 11.37 12.43
CA VAL A 305 1.83 12.53 12.75
C VAL A 305 2.67 13.78 12.60
N MET A 306 2.15 14.76 11.85
CA MET A 306 2.84 16.02 11.60
C MET A 306 1.84 17.15 11.30
N TRP A 307 2.35 18.38 11.33
CA TRP A 307 1.65 19.52 10.76
C TRP A 307 1.82 19.52 9.25
N VAL A 308 0.70 19.57 8.52
CA VAL A 308 0.68 19.62 7.06
C VAL A 308 0.12 20.97 6.63
N PRO A 309 0.82 21.73 5.75
CA PRO A 309 0.25 22.92 5.15
C PRO A 309 -1.02 22.56 4.39
N THR A 310 -2.13 23.23 4.71
CA THR A 310 -3.44 22.86 4.15
C THR A 310 -3.45 22.97 2.62
N GLU A 311 -2.63 23.86 2.04
CA GLU A 311 -2.49 24.02 0.59
C GLU A 311 -1.84 22.86 -0.15
N LEU A 312 -1.07 22.02 0.54
CA LEU A 312 -0.50 20.82 -0.04
C LEU A 312 -1.50 19.66 -0.11
N VAL A 313 -2.68 19.79 0.52
CA VAL A 313 -3.79 18.84 0.35
C VAL A 313 -4.58 19.20 -0.90
N VAL A 314 -4.36 18.44 -1.97
CA VAL A 314 -4.84 18.77 -3.32
C VAL A 314 -6.03 17.93 -3.77
N GLY A 315 -6.44 16.94 -2.99
CA GLY A 315 -7.58 16.09 -3.34
C GLY A 315 -8.27 15.48 -2.13
N THR A 316 -9.59 15.33 -2.25
CA THR A 316 -10.48 14.67 -1.30
C THR A 316 -11.34 13.63 -2.04
N ASP A 317 -12.26 12.96 -1.34
CA ASP A 317 -13.27 12.10 -2.00
C ASP A 317 -14.30 12.90 -2.81
N HIS A 318 -14.31 14.22 -2.69
CA HIS A 318 -15.23 15.12 -3.36
C HIS A 318 -14.54 15.91 -4.47
N ARG A 319 -15.31 16.29 -5.50
CA ARG A 319 -14.77 16.96 -6.69
C ARG A 319 -14.54 18.46 -6.50
N VAL A 320 -15.27 19.07 -5.58
CA VAL A 320 -15.39 20.53 -5.44
C VAL A 320 -15.30 20.86 -3.95
N TRP A 321 -14.56 21.90 -3.60
CA TRP A 321 -14.49 22.36 -2.21
C TRP A 321 -15.88 22.84 -1.75
N GLY A 322 -16.29 22.40 -0.56
CA GLY A 322 -17.58 22.74 0.04
C GLY A 322 -18.79 21.91 -0.42
N ASP A 323 -18.61 20.94 -1.32
CA ASP A 323 -19.67 20.04 -1.79
C ASP A 323 -19.42 18.61 -1.30
N PHE A 324 -20.37 18.02 -0.57
CA PHE A 324 -20.30 16.63 -0.10
C PHE A 324 -21.41 15.75 -0.68
N GLY A 325 -22.12 16.22 -1.70
CA GLY A 325 -23.18 15.45 -2.36
C GLY A 325 -24.33 15.05 -1.44
N GLY A 326 -24.65 15.86 -0.42
CA GLY A 326 -25.70 15.57 0.56
C GLY A 326 -25.24 14.77 1.77
N PHE A 327 -23.96 14.41 1.87
CA PHE A 327 -23.43 13.67 3.02
C PHE A 327 -22.83 14.62 4.07
N ARG A 328 -23.64 14.93 5.09
CA ARG A 328 -23.25 15.78 6.23
C ARG A 328 -22.74 17.16 5.78
N ASP A 329 -23.45 17.78 4.85
CA ASP A 329 -23.11 19.10 4.28
C ASP A 329 -23.08 20.20 5.37
N GLU A 330 -23.74 19.97 6.51
CA GLU A 330 -23.79 20.86 7.66
C GLU A 330 -22.45 21.00 8.41
N VAL A 331 -21.52 20.05 8.28
CA VAL A 331 -20.33 20.00 9.15
C VAL A 331 -19.42 21.24 9.03
N PRO A 332 -19.08 21.77 7.84
CA PRO A 332 -18.32 23.03 7.76
C PRO A 332 -19.04 24.22 8.41
N PHE A 333 -20.37 24.25 8.33
CA PHE A 333 -21.18 25.25 9.01
C PHE A 333 -21.13 25.08 10.54
N GLU A 334 -21.21 23.84 11.04
CA GLU A 334 -21.06 23.52 12.47
C GLU A 334 -19.67 23.94 12.99
N ILE A 335 -18.60 23.66 12.24
CA ILE A 335 -17.22 24.08 12.59
C ILE A 335 -17.12 25.61 12.65
N ALA A 336 -17.65 26.32 11.65
CA ALA A 336 -17.64 27.77 11.64
C ALA A 336 -18.48 28.37 12.79
N THR A 337 -19.62 27.74 13.11
CA THR A 337 -20.47 28.12 14.24
C THR A 337 -19.74 27.90 15.57
N GLY A 338 -19.06 26.76 15.73
CA GLY A 338 -18.23 26.47 16.91
C GLY A 338 -17.10 27.49 17.08
N LEU A 339 -16.44 27.87 15.98
CA LEU A 339 -15.41 28.92 16.00
C LEU A 339 -15.98 30.28 16.43
N LEU A 340 -17.19 30.62 15.99
CA LEU A 340 -17.85 31.87 16.37
C LEU A 340 -18.23 31.91 17.84
N SER A 341 -18.69 30.79 18.40
CA SER A 341 -19.24 30.69 19.75
C SER A 341 -18.20 30.41 20.82
N THR A 342 -17.02 29.92 20.47
CA THR A 342 -15.98 29.60 21.44
C THR A 342 -15.29 30.85 22.02
N ASP A 343 -15.12 30.84 23.34
CA ASP A 343 -14.26 31.80 24.07
C ASP A 343 -12.81 31.31 24.16
N ASP A 344 -12.58 30.01 23.98
CA ASP A 344 -11.28 29.34 24.08
C ASP A 344 -10.87 28.77 22.71
N LEU A 345 -9.91 29.43 22.06
CA LEU A 345 -9.42 29.03 20.75
C LEU A 345 -8.51 27.79 20.82
N ASP A 346 -7.80 27.58 21.94
CA ASP A 346 -6.97 26.40 22.13
C ASP A 346 -7.87 25.16 22.23
N ALA A 347 -8.93 25.23 23.03
CA ALA A 347 -9.92 24.15 23.15
C ALA A 347 -10.62 23.85 21.81
N PHE A 348 -10.98 24.88 21.05
CA PHE A 348 -11.54 24.71 19.71
C PHE A 348 -10.56 24.02 18.76
N THR A 349 -9.28 24.42 18.76
CA THR A 349 -8.26 23.78 17.92
C THR A 349 -8.03 22.34 18.32
N ASP A 350 -8.01 22.03 19.62
CA ASP A 350 -7.90 20.65 20.09
C ASP A 350 -9.13 19.80 19.69
N GLU A 351 -10.34 20.37 19.75
CA GLU A 351 -11.57 19.71 19.31
C GLU A 351 -11.59 19.47 17.80
N LEU A 352 -11.18 20.46 16.99
CA LEU A 352 -11.09 20.36 15.52
C LEU A 352 -10.25 19.15 15.09
N PHE A 353 -9.17 18.88 15.82
CA PHE A 353 -8.22 17.80 15.55
C PHE A 353 -8.37 16.58 16.48
N SER A 354 -9.43 16.52 17.30
CA SER A 354 -9.69 15.44 18.26
C SER A 354 -9.71 14.04 17.62
N HIS A 355 -10.22 13.96 16.39
CA HIS A 355 -10.13 12.76 15.57
C HIS A 355 -9.06 12.97 14.49
N PRO A 356 -8.14 12.03 14.24
CA PRO A 356 -7.11 12.24 13.23
C PRO A 356 -7.71 12.51 11.85
N ILE A 357 -7.17 13.54 11.18
CA ILE A 357 -7.32 13.70 9.74
C ILE A 357 -6.30 12.73 9.11
N ALA A 358 -6.78 11.76 8.34
CA ALA A 358 -5.92 10.78 7.69
C ALA A 358 -5.57 11.26 6.29
N LEU A 359 -4.30 11.56 6.06
CA LEU A 359 -3.77 11.98 4.77
C LEU A 359 -2.91 10.88 4.18
N LYS A 360 -3.01 10.65 2.87
CA LYS A 360 -2.00 9.92 2.12
C LYS A 360 -1.02 10.92 1.52
N ARG A 361 0.27 10.69 1.73
CA ARG A 361 1.37 11.47 1.17
C ARG A 361 1.82 10.84 -0.13
N SER A 362 1.95 11.68 -1.15
CA SER A 362 2.53 11.32 -2.44
C SER A 362 3.85 12.08 -2.59
N PRO A 363 4.99 11.39 -2.39
CA PRO A 363 6.29 12.02 -2.55
C PRO A 363 6.51 12.55 -3.96
N GLY A 364 7.12 13.71 -4.02
CA GLY A 364 7.59 14.34 -5.25
C GLY A 364 8.95 14.97 -5.00
N TRP A 365 9.76 15.05 -6.04
CA TRP A 365 11.17 15.44 -5.95
C TRP A 365 11.44 16.85 -5.39
N ALA A 366 10.50 17.79 -5.52
CA ALA A 366 10.59 19.15 -4.97
C ALA A 366 9.85 19.31 -3.62
N GLY A 367 9.20 18.24 -3.16
CA GLY A 367 8.31 18.23 -2.01
C GLY A 367 7.06 17.38 -2.27
N PRO A 368 6.32 17.01 -1.21
CA PRO A 368 5.14 16.14 -1.30
C PRO A 368 3.88 16.90 -1.73
N VAL A 369 2.88 16.15 -2.20
CA VAL A 369 1.47 16.56 -2.16
C VAL A 369 0.66 15.52 -1.40
N TYR A 370 -0.54 15.89 -0.96
CA TYR A 370 -1.37 15.04 -0.13
C TYR A 370 -2.79 14.93 -0.67
N ARG A 371 -3.43 13.81 -0.34
CA ARG A 371 -4.88 13.65 -0.45
C ARG A 371 -5.46 13.14 0.85
N VAL A 372 -6.77 13.28 1.01
CA VAL A 372 -7.49 12.63 2.10
C VAL A 372 -7.53 11.12 1.87
N GLY A 373 -7.19 10.36 2.91
CA GLY A 373 -7.37 8.92 2.98
C GLY A 373 -8.75 8.57 3.51
N SER A 374 -8.83 7.92 4.67
CA SER A 374 -10.08 7.36 5.21
C SER A 374 -10.91 8.31 6.08
N ASN A 375 -10.39 9.47 6.49
CA ASN A 375 -11.08 10.41 7.37
C ASN A 375 -10.57 11.85 7.21
N GLY A 376 -11.48 12.83 7.36
CA GLY A 376 -11.11 14.25 7.47
C GLY A 376 -11.62 15.16 6.35
N ASN A 377 -12.38 14.65 5.38
CA ASN A 377 -12.93 15.42 4.25
C ASN A 377 -13.58 16.74 4.71
N HIS A 378 -14.56 16.69 5.63
CA HIS A 378 -15.25 17.89 6.12
C HIS A 378 -14.33 18.90 6.78
N ARG A 379 -13.35 18.45 7.57
CA ARG A 379 -12.42 19.34 8.29
C ARG A 379 -11.41 20.00 7.38
N ILE A 380 -10.97 19.30 6.34
CA ILE A 380 -10.08 19.88 5.33
C ILE A 380 -10.84 20.89 4.49
N HIS A 381 -12.07 20.57 4.07
CA HIS A 381 -12.93 21.54 3.38
C HIS A 381 -13.13 22.79 4.24
N ALA A 382 -13.50 22.63 5.52
CA ALA A 382 -13.67 23.75 6.44
C ALA A 382 -12.37 24.55 6.62
N ALA A 383 -11.24 23.87 6.85
CA ALA A 383 -9.94 24.51 7.00
C ALA A 383 -9.56 25.33 5.75
N ARG A 384 -9.79 24.79 4.55
CA ARG A 384 -9.49 25.48 3.29
C ARG A 384 -10.41 26.68 3.06
N ILE A 385 -11.72 26.53 3.30
CA ILE A 385 -12.72 27.60 3.16
C ILE A 385 -12.44 28.75 4.15
N LEU A 386 -12.12 28.40 5.40
CA LEU A 386 -11.84 29.35 6.48
C LEU A 386 -10.40 29.89 6.46
N GLY A 387 -9.53 29.37 5.59
CA GLY A 387 -8.15 29.85 5.43
C GLY A 387 -7.21 29.43 6.57
N PHE A 388 -7.43 28.27 7.20
CA PHE A 388 -6.49 27.72 8.17
C PHE A 388 -5.24 27.19 7.44
N PRO A 389 -4.03 27.63 7.82
CA PRO A 389 -2.80 27.31 7.09
C PRO A 389 -2.27 25.91 7.36
N TRP A 390 -2.66 25.30 8.48
CA TRP A 390 -2.07 24.05 8.97
C TRP A 390 -3.12 23.05 9.42
N LEU A 391 -2.83 21.77 9.19
CA LEU A 391 -3.60 20.61 9.66
C LEU A 391 -2.71 19.74 10.55
N ALA A 392 -3.18 19.41 11.75
CA ALA A 392 -2.59 18.32 12.52
C ALA A 392 -3.16 17.00 11.99
N ALA A 393 -2.32 16.19 11.35
CA ALA A 393 -2.78 15.03 10.59
C ALA A 393 -1.97 13.77 10.89
N LYS A 394 -2.63 12.62 10.79
CA LYS A 394 -1.97 11.33 10.58
C LYS A 394 -1.64 11.22 9.10
N VAL A 395 -0.38 10.97 8.77
CA VAL A 395 0.13 10.91 7.40
C VAL A 395 0.62 9.50 7.11
N GLU A 396 0.01 8.86 6.12
CA GLU A 396 0.38 7.55 5.61
C GLU A 396 1.23 7.70 4.33
N VAL A 397 2.27 6.89 4.22
CA VAL A 397 3.18 6.81 3.07
C VAL A 397 3.22 5.37 2.58
N ASP A 398 2.85 5.18 1.32
CA ASP A 398 3.00 3.92 0.61
C ASP A 398 4.26 4.00 -0.28
N ALA A 399 5.26 3.17 0.03
CA ALA A 399 6.49 3.14 -0.75
C ALA A 399 6.23 2.62 -2.17
N THR A 400 6.83 3.28 -3.16
CA THR A 400 6.72 2.86 -4.56
C THR A 400 7.79 1.79 -4.85
N ALA A 401 7.40 0.66 -5.44
CA ALA A 401 8.32 -0.44 -5.74
C ALA A 401 9.45 -0.03 -6.73
N PRO A 402 10.52 -0.82 -6.89
CA PRO A 402 11.52 -0.62 -7.93
C PRO A 402 11.05 -1.05 -9.32
N SER A 403 10.13 -2.02 -9.40
CA SER A 403 9.86 -2.75 -10.65
C SER A 403 8.38 -2.98 -10.93
N TRP A 404 7.97 -2.80 -12.18
CA TRP A 404 6.60 -3.06 -12.65
C TRP A 404 6.57 -3.60 -14.07
N SER A 405 5.69 -4.59 -14.29
CA SER A 405 5.22 -4.90 -15.63
C SER A 405 4.34 -3.77 -16.16
N MET A 406 4.26 -3.61 -17.48
CA MET A 406 3.35 -2.62 -18.07
C MET A 406 1.90 -2.92 -17.70
N LEU A 407 1.52 -4.21 -17.61
CA LEU A 407 0.20 -4.60 -17.12
C LEU A 407 -0.03 -4.09 -15.69
N GLY A 408 0.92 -4.28 -14.78
CA GLY A 408 0.86 -3.79 -13.40
C GLY A 408 0.62 -2.29 -13.33
N LEU A 409 1.34 -1.49 -14.12
CA LEU A 409 1.16 -0.02 -14.18
C LEU A 409 -0.23 0.40 -14.67
N ILE A 410 -0.85 -0.40 -15.54
CA ILE A 410 -2.13 -0.06 -16.19
C ILE A 410 -3.33 -0.53 -15.37
N SER A 411 -3.19 -1.59 -14.57
CA SER A 411 -4.28 -2.15 -13.74
C SER A 411 -4.88 -1.14 -12.77
N ASP A 412 -4.06 -0.21 -12.28
CA ASP A 412 -4.48 0.79 -11.28
C ASP A 412 -4.70 2.18 -11.89
N ASP A 413 -4.65 2.32 -13.21
CA ASP A 413 -5.02 3.59 -13.83
C ASP A 413 -6.51 3.87 -13.54
N PRO A 414 -6.86 5.06 -13.01
CA PRO A 414 -8.24 5.44 -12.85
C PRO A 414 -8.93 5.43 -14.22
N GLY A 415 -9.81 4.45 -14.46
CA GLY A 415 -10.45 4.23 -15.75
C GLY A 415 -11.84 4.85 -15.83
N ASP A 416 -12.11 5.55 -16.93
CA ASP A 416 -13.47 5.64 -17.49
C ASP A 416 -13.76 4.32 -18.24
N ASP A 417 -15.00 3.84 -18.23
CA ASP A 417 -15.41 2.56 -18.83
C ASP A 417 -14.93 2.41 -20.27
N LYS A 418 -14.79 3.53 -20.98
CA LYS A 418 -14.28 3.59 -22.37
C LYS A 418 -12.81 3.21 -22.52
N GLU A 419 -11.94 3.54 -21.56
CA GLU A 419 -10.52 3.16 -21.61
C GLU A 419 -10.34 1.66 -21.35
N LEU A 420 -11.17 1.07 -20.48
CA LEU A 420 -11.16 -0.37 -20.20
C LEU A 420 -11.58 -1.21 -21.42
N GLN A 421 -12.39 -0.65 -22.32
CA GLN A 421 -12.83 -1.30 -23.56
C GLN A 421 -11.76 -1.31 -24.67
N ARG A 422 -10.65 -0.59 -24.50
CA ARG A 422 -9.57 -0.57 -25.51
C ARG A 422 -8.76 -1.86 -25.45
N PRO A 423 -8.24 -2.36 -26.60
CA PRO A 423 -7.41 -3.57 -26.62
C PRO A 423 -6.22 -3.45 -25.66
N LEU A 424 -6.06 -4.44 -24.77
CA LEU A 424 -5.01 -4.45 -23.74
C LEU A 424 -3.62 -4.26 -24.34
N GLN A 425 -3.32 -4.93 -25.46
CA GLN A 425 -2.03 -4.82 -26.14
C GLN A 425 -1.70 -3.38 -26.54
N ARG A 426 -2.70 -2.60 -26.96
CA ARG A 426 -2.51 -1.20 -27.33
C ARG A 426 -2.22 -0.34 -26.10
N ARG A 427 -2.88 -0.60 -24.98
CA ARG A 427 -2.62 0.10 -23.71
C ARG A 427 -1.19 -0.19 -23.24
N ILE A 428 -0.76 -1.45 -23.27
CA ILE A 428 0.61 -1.88 -22.95
C ILE A 428 1.63 -1.15 -23.83
N GLN A 429 1.42 -1.11 -25.15
CA GLN A 429 2.32 -0.41 -26.08
C GLN A 429 2.39 1.10 -25.81
N GLU A 430 1.26 1.75 -25.51
CA GLU A 430 1.21 3.18 -25.19
C GLU A 430 1.93 3.48 -23.86
N ARG A 431 1.73 2.63 -22.84
CA ARG A 431 2.45 2.75 -21.55
C ARG A 431 3.95 2.53 -21.73
N ALA A 432 4.36 1.49 -22.45
CA ALA A 432 5.76 1.23 -22.76
C ALA A 432 6.41 2.38 -23.52
N GLY A 433 5.70 2.97 -24.50
CA GLY A 433 6.15 4.15 -25.23
C GLY A 433 6.33 5.38 -24.34
N LEU A 434 5.42 5.61 -23.39
CA LEU A 434 5.54 6.68 -22.39
C LEU A 434 6.77 6.46 -21.51
N VAL A 435 6.95 5.26 -20.96
CA VAL A 435 8.08 4.92 -20.09
C VAL A 435 9.41 5.06 -20.83
N ALA A 436 9.49 4.53 -22.06
CA ALA A 436 10.67 4.66 -22.91
C ALA A 436 10.98 6.14 -23.25
N GLY A 437 9.95 6.97 -23.43
CA GLY A 437 10.12 8.41 -23.59
C GLY A 437 10.70 9.08 -22.36
N LEU A 438 10.21 8.75 -21.15
CA LEU A 438 10.72 9.30 -19.90
C LEU A 438 12.18 8.92 -19.65
N LEU A 439 12.55 7.66 -19.94
CA LEU A 439 13.93 7.18 -19.89
C LEU A 439 14.83 7.91 -20.88
N ARG A 440 14.42 8.02 -22.15
CA ARG A 440 15.19 8.72 -23.20
C ARG A 440 15.43 10.19 -22.87
N ARG A 441 14.53 10.81 -22.13
CA ARG A 441 14.61 12.20 -21.68
C ARG A 441 15.27 12.38 -20.32
N GLU A 442 15.74 11.29 -19.71
CA GLU A 442 16.42 11.28 -18.42
C GLU A 442 15.56 11.86 -17.27
N VAL A 443 14.23 11.89 -17.46
CA VAL A 443 13.29 12.31 -16.41
C VAL A 443 13.32 11.27 -15.28
N ILE A 444 13.28 10.00 -15.66
CA ILE A 444 13.48 8.84 -14.78
C ILE A 444 14.78 8.12 -15.16
N ASP A 445 15.34 7.33 -14.23
CA ASP A 445 16.46 6.42 -14.52
C ASP A 445 16.03 4.97 -14.27
N GLY A 446 16.54 4.05 -15.08
CA GLY A 446 16.20 2.63 -15.04
C GLY A 446 16.47 1.90 -16.34
N GLU A 447 15.81 0.76 -16.50
CA GLU A 447 15.82 -0.04 -17.72
C GLU A 447 14.42 -0.57 -18.01
N LEU A 448 14.10 -0.70 -19.29
CA LEU A 448 12.87 -1.32 -19.77
C LEU A 448 13.27 -2.59 -20.51
N THR A 449 12.77 -3.74 -20.09
CA THR A 449 13.09 -5.02 -20.74
C THR A 449 12.50 -5.09 -22.16
N ASP A 450 13.26 -5.69 -23.09
CA ASP A 450 12.82 -5.93 -24.46
C ASP A 450 12.11 -7.28 -24.53
N ALA A 451 10.86 -7.31 -24.04
CA ALA A 451 10.04 -8.52 -23.92
C ALA A 451 8.61 -8.28 -24.44
N ASN A 452 7.87 -9.36 -24.68
CA ASN A 452 6.45 -9.30 -25.07
C ASN A 452 5.57 -8.64 -23.98
N ASP A 453 6.00 -8.72 -22.71
CA ASP A 453 5.49 -7.93 -21.60
C ASP A 453 6.64 -7.12 -20.99
N PRO A 454 6.87 -5.88 -21.45
CA PRO A 454 7.97 -5.06 -20.98
C PRO A 454 7.84 -4.78 -19.48
N THR A 455 8.97 -4.80 -18.79
CA THR A 455 9.06 -4.55 -17.35
C THR A 455 10.01 -3.39 -17.13
N LEU A 456 9.54 -2.37 -16.42
CA LEU A 456 10.36 -1.25 -15.98
C LEU A 456 11.05 -1.64 -14.67
N ARG A 457 12.36 -1.56 -14.63
CA ARG A 457 13.17 -1.58 -13.40
C ARG A 457 13.74 -0.20 -13.19
N CYS A 458 13.19 0.53 -12.23
CA CYS A 458 13.50 1.93 -11.98
C CYS A 458 14.56 2.06 -10.90
N ARG A 459 15.59 2.88 -11.17
CA ARG A 459 16.62 3.27 -10.20
C ARG A 459 16.31 4.64 -9.60
N ARG A 460 15.71 5.54 -10.38
CA ARG A 460 15.29 6.88 -9.90
C ARG A 460 13.94 7.26 -10.47
N LEU A 461 12.98 7.51 -9.57
CA LEU A 461 11.63 7.97 -9.89
C LEU A 461 11.32 9.27 -9.14
N PRO A 462 11.32 10.44 -9.80
CA PRO A 462 11.08 11.73 -9.12
C PRO A 462 9.69 11.88 -8.52
N ALA A 463 8.71 11.17 -9.06
CA ALA A 463 7.36 11.12 -8.55
C ALA A 463 6.64 9.95 -9.20
N ALA A 464 5.87 9.21 -8.41
CA ALA A 464 5.14 8.04 -8.89
C ALA A 464 4.23 8.42 -10.06
N TRP A 465 3.36 9.43 -9.91
CA TRP A 465 2.33 9.79 -10.90
C TRP A 465 2.85 10.07 -12.32
N LEU A 466 4.15 10.30 -12.54
CA LEU A 466 4.75 10.44 -13.88
C LEU A 466 4.60 9.17 -14.72
N LEU A 467 4.50 7.99 -14.10
CA LEU A 467 4.27 6.73 -14.80
C LEU A 467 2.79 6.47 -15.13
N ARG A 468 1.86 7.35 -14.70
CA ARG A 468 0.41 7.26 -15.01
C ARG A 468 0.11 7.73 -16.43
N GLY A 469 -1.13 7.53 -16.89
CA GLY A 469 -1.54 7.94 -18.25
C GLY A 469 -1.34 9.44 -18.46
N ALA A 470 -1.17 9.88 -19.71
CA ALA A 470 -0.88 11.29 -20.02
C ALA A 470 -1.88 12.26 -19.35
N GLN A 471 -3.17 11.93 -19.38
CA GLN A 471 -4.23 12.72 -18.73
C GLN A 471 -4.00 12.89 -17.22
N HIS A 472 -3.64 11.80 -16.56
CA HIS A 472 -3.44 11.72 -15.11
C HIS A 472 -2.15 12.40 -14.68
N ALA A 473 -1.03 12.09 -15.33
CA ALA A 473 0.27 12.67 -15.03
C ALA A 473 0.26 14.20 -15.19
N THR A 474 -0.31 14.70 -16.30
CA THR A 474 -0.36 16.14 -16.60
C THR A 474 -1.29 16.93 -15.69
N ALA A 475 -2.41 16.33 -15.26
CA ALA A 475 -3.29 16.94 -14.27
C ALA A 475 -2.58 17.12 -12.92
N VAL A 476 -1.86 16.09 -12.45
CA VAL A 476 -1.07 16.19 -11.22
C VAL A 476 0.06 17.19 -11.38
N ASN A 477 0.78 17.17 -12.51
CA ASN A 477 1.87 18.10 -12.79
C ASN A 477 1.43 19.57 -12.77
N ALA A 478 0.24 19.89 -13.30
CA ALA A 478 -0.29 21.25 -13.26
C ALA A 478 -0.52 21.76 -11.83
N VAL A 479 -1.06 20.90 -10.96
CA VAL A 479 -1.22 21.21 -9.53
C VAL A 479 0.15 21.26 -8.84
N TYR A 480 1.04 20.32 -9.14
CA TYR A 480 2.37 20.25 -8.55
C TYR A 480 3.19 21.51 -8.85
N GLU A 481 3.15 22.01 -10.10
CA GLU A 481 3.82 23.23 -10.51
C GLU A 481 3.24 24.48 -9.83
N SER A 482 1.96 24.49 -9.45
CA SER A 482 1.37 25.60 -8.70
C SER A 482 1.83 25.63 -7.23
N ARG A 483 2.16 24.47 -6.66
CA ARG A 483 2.72 24.33 -5.30
C ARG A 483 4.22 24.51 -5.25
N TYR A 484 4.90 24.06 -6.29
CA TYR A 484 6.35 24.08 -6.42
C TYR A 484 6.72 24.73 -7.76
N PRO A 485 6.63 26.07 -7.89
CA PRO A 485 6.94 26.74 -9.15
C PRO A 485 8.35 26.43 -9.68
N GLY A 486 8.44 26.10 -10.96
CA GLY A 486 9.66 25.68 -11.64
C GLY A 486 10.05 24.21 -11.41
N ALA A 487 9.20 23.41 -10.74
CA ALA A 487 9.54 22.03 -10.46
C ALA A 487 9.65 21.18 -11.74
N LEU A 488 8.70 21.30 -12.67
CA LEU A 488 8.76 20.54 -13.92
C LEU A 488 9.98 20.92 -14.74
N THR A 489 10.29 22.22 -14.81
CA THR A 489 11.43 22.73 -15.59
C THR A 489 12.77 22.22 -15.06
N ARG A 490 12.94 22.14 -13.74
CA ARG A 490 14.16 21.59 -13.12
C ARG A 490 14.33 20.08 -13.36
N LEU A 491 13.25 19.34 -13.58
CA LEU A 491 13.28 17.95 -14.06
C LEU A 491 13.50 17.82 -15.59
N GLY A 492 13.66 18.94 -16.30
CA GLY A 492 13.78 18.93 -17.76
C GLY A 492 12.45 18.75 -18.50
N ILE A 493 11.30 18.85 -17.82
CA ILE A 493 9.97 18.79 -18.42
C ILE A 493 9.51 20.22 -18.77
N PRO A 494 9.34 20.56 -20.06
CA PRO A 494 8.78 21.86 -20.43
C PRO A 494 7.34 21.99 -19.91
N ILE A 495 6.98 23.12 -19.29
CA ILE A 495 5.63 23.33 -18.71
C ILE A 495 4.52 23.02 -19.72
N ALA A 496 4.63 23.53 -20.94
CA ALA A 496 3.64 23.31 -22.00
C ALA A 496 3.46 21.83 -22.38
N ALA A 497 4.47 20.98 -22.17
CA ALA A 497 4.36 19.54 -22.33
C ALA A 497 3.87 18.87 -21.04
N GLY A 498 4.35 19.32 -19.88
CA GLY A 498 4.07 18.77 -18.57
C GLY A 498 2.63 18.92 -18.09
N THR A 499 1.86 19.87 -18.64
CA THR A 499 0.50 20.19 -18.19
C THR A 499 -0.58 20.01 -19.26
N ASP A 500 -0.25 19.51 -20.46
CA ASP A 500 -1.21 19.21 -21.53
C ASP A 500 -1.06 17.75 -21.99
N PRO A 501 -2.12 16.91 -21.92
CA PRO A 501 -2.00 15.47 -22.23
C PRO A 501 -1.51 15.17 -23.65
N ALA A 502 -1.91 15.98 -24.62
CA ALA A 502 -1.54 15.78 -26.02
C ALA A 502 -0.07 16.20 -26.27
N ALA A 503 0.36 17.32 -25.68
CA ALA A 503 1.73 17.79 -25.72
C ALA A 503 2.69 16.86 -24.97
N TRP A 504 2.28 16.31 -23.82
CA TRP A 504 3.00 15.28 -23.08
C TRP A 504 3.32 14.08 -23.97
N SER A 505 2.28 13.53 -24.59
CA SER A 505 2.41 12.35 -25.47
C SER A 505 3.30 12.64 -26.69
N ARG A 506 3.14 13.80 -27.32
CA ARG A 506 4.02 14.22 -28.44
C ARG A 506 5.46 14.38 -27.98
N TRP A 507 5.68 15.08 -26.87
CA TRP A 507 7.02 15.35 -26.35
C TRP A 507 7.78 14.07 -26.00
N LEU A 508 7.11 13.05 -25.43
CA LEU A 508 7.75 11.77 -25.12
C LEU A 508 8.02 10.89 -26.35
N THR A 509 7.27 11.07 -27.44
CA THR A 509 7.39 10.25 -28.64
C THR A 509 8.35 10.83 -29.68
N THR A 510 8.51 12.16 -29.75
CA THR A 510 9.48 12.80 -30.65
C THR A 510 10.90 12.63 -30.14
N SER A 511 11.87 12.34 -31.02
CA SER A 511 13.30 12.21 -30.66
C SER A 511 13.90 13.55 -30.29
#